data_AF-A0A484AVC6-F1
#
_entry.id   AF-A0A484AVC6-F1
#
_cell.length_a   1.000
_cell.length_b   1.000
_cell.length_c   1.000
_cell.angle_alpha   90.00
_cell.angle_beta   90.00
_cell.angle_gamma   90.00
#
_symmetry.space_group_name_H-M   'P 1'
#
loop_
_entity.id
_entity.type
_entity.pdbx_description
1 polymer ?
#
loop_
_entity_poly.entity_id
_entity_poly.type
_entity_poly.pdbx_seq_one_letter_code
_entity_poly.pdbx_strand_id
1 'polypeptide(L)'
;MEEHVAMVDGQSKSKGGLSLKFMAVDLDTTGRRLCDKIFQLAVFSPFGRYEQYMLPPINLNSAARLRHQVRVTRLKGRRVLKAMLTNKIIKTESEQTGFRKFIEWLQEQSEPTSGIVIVYHEERKFIPLMILQSVIKFNLLKEFDKMVIGFVNTNEIAKATVGGSDRPYLSVRSLLAVLARERGEEIYTKEFTGSASIRAKLVFNVATELCAREPSICHLFTAMKPYLETIDTLILELDQGYTALKRQNSFRPLFVNYFKTTVQRMRAVKFRIALAEGGLDLSTLSDVWKDSRIQGLISTLQPVGRLTDGEKTELVALLDSYFDPNKIAIKPMIKEHTSSRRRRAQNKSLASSATRDADHQLDEVPPSAHTSTPKGHESNSEHNDSQINTSNDNDNDNDNDNDNDNDNDINNENTVDSDTATGKNPLRRSTRRIMVSPVKVSQNGAVAIGQPLQENNQISSPNN
;
A
#
# COMPACT_ATOMS: atom_id res chain seq x y z
N MET A 1 -34.24 7.86 6.18
CA MET A 1 -33.24 7.51 7.20
C MET A 1 -32.39 8.75 7.38
N GLU A 2 -32.71 9.53 8.39
CA GLU A 2 -32.10 10.83 8.69
C GLU A 2 -30.67 10.61 9.22
N GLU A 3 -29.75 11.42 8.70
CA GLU A 3 -28.34 11.42 9.07
C GLU A 3 -28.16 12.08 10.45
N HIS A 4 -27.67 11.35 11.44
CA HIS A 4 -27.09 11.95 12.64
C HIS A 4 -25.69 12.48 12.31
N VAL A 5 -25.62 13.63 11.61
CA VAL A 5 -24.45 14.50 11.66
C VAL A 5 -24.75 15.54 12.73
N ALA A 6 -23.98 15.53 13.82
CA ALA A 6 -24.07 16.55 14.84
C ALA A 6 -23.72 17.92 14.22
N MET A 7 -24.75 18.70 13.90
CA MET A 7 -24.62 20.10 13.51
C MET A 7 -24.23 20.88 14.76
N VAL A 8 -22.96 21.24 14.88
CA VAL A 8 -22.47 22.15 15.93
C VAL A 8 -22.42 23.56 15.35
N ASP A 9 -23.41 24.37 15.70
CA ASP A 9 -23.38 25.82 15.48
C ASP A 9 -22.29 26.44 16.37
N GLY A 10 -21.14 26.70 15.78
CA GLY A 10 -19.94 27.19 16.47
C GLY A 10 -19.65 28.67 16.21
N GLN A 11 -20.53 29.59 16.63
CA GLN A 11 -20.13 30.99 16.88
C GLN A 11 -19.90 31.23 18.38
N SER A 12 -18.83 30.69 18.95
CA SER A 12 -18.33 31.15 20.24
C SER A 12 -17.28 32.24 20.03
N LYS A 13 -17.70 33.52 20.09
CA LYS A 13 -16.78 34.66 20.15
C LYS A 13 -16.01 34.64 21.48
N SER A 14 -14.91 33.89 21.55
CA SER A 14 -13.90 34.11 22.59
C SER A 14 -13.02 35.29 22.16
N LYS A 15 -12.95 36.33 23.00
CA LYS A 15 -12.12 37.50 22.76
C LYS A 15 -10.65 37.09 22.83
N GLY A 16 -9.97 37.06 21.68
CA GLY A 16 -8.50 37.01 21.57
C GLY A 16 -7.85 35.64 21.32
N GLY A 17 -8.62 34.56 21.21
CA GLY A 17 -8.07 33.23 20.87
C GLY A 17 -8.03 32.99 19.36
N LEU A 18 -6.96 32.34 18.87
CA LEU A 18 -6.93 31.77 17.51
C LEU A 18 -8.14 30.86 17.31
N SER A 19 -8.95 31.13 16.28
CA SER A 19 -10.05 30.24 15.89
C SER A 19 -9.46 29.02 15.19
N LEU A 20 -9.81 27.80 15.59
CA LEU A 20 -9.20 26.61 15.01
C LEU A 20 -10.22 25.79 14.23
N LYS A 21 -9.85 25.41 13.01
CA LYS A 21 -10.65 24.55 12.14
C LYS A 21 -10.00 23.18 12.03
N PHE A 22 -10.73 22.14 12.39
CA PHE A 22 -10.30 20.76 12.21
C PHE A 22 -10.78 20.22 10.88
N MET A 23 -9.88 19.62 10.12
CA MET A 23 -10.19 19.02 8.81
C MET A 23 -9.59 17.63 8.75
N ALA A 24 -10.41 16.62 8.55
CA ALA A 24 -9.94 15.26 8.42
C ALA A 24 -9.49 14.97 6.98
N VAL A 25 -8.39 14.25 6.81
CA VAL A 25 -7.81 13.92 5.50
C VAL A 25 -7.55 12.42 5.38
N ASP A 26 -7.67 11.90 4.16
CA ASP A 26 -7.15 10.60 3.77
C ASP A 26 -6.72 10.61 2.28
N LEU A 27 -5.93 9.62 1.87
CA LEU A 27 -5.33 9.50 0.55
C LEU A 27 -5.53 8.10 -0.02
N ASP A 28 -5.77 8.01 -1.33
CA ASP A 28 -5.55 6.77 -2.06
C ASP A 28 -4.26 6.88 -2.89
N THR A 29 -3.40 5.86 -2.80
CA THR A 29 -2.03 5.88 -3.33
C THR A 29 -1.71 4.63 -4.15
N THR A 30 -0.76 4.74 -5.08
CA THR A 30 -0.36 3.60 -5.94
C THR A 30 0.31 2.44 -5.19
N GLY A 31 0.69 2.68 -3.94
CA GLY A 31 1.30 1.76 -2.99
C GLY A 31 1.48 2.43 -1.62
N ARG A 32 2.29 1.84 -0.74
CA ARG A 32 2.45 2.25 0.69
C ARG A 32 3.84 2.80 1.02
N ARG A 33 4.61 3.24 0.01
CA ARG A 33 5.98 3.80 0.15
C ARG A 33 6.00 5.28 -0.24
N LEU A 34 6.94 6.04 0.32
CA LEU A 34 7.11 7.47 -0.01
C LEU A 34 7.40 7.72 -1.51
N CYS A 35 7.95 6.73 -2.23
CA CYS A 35 8.14 6.82 -3.68
C CYS A 35 6.85 6.59 -4.49
N ASP A 36 5.77 6.10 -3.88
CA ASP A 36 4.47 5.94 -4.53
C ASP A 36 3.82 7.29 -4.83
N LYS A 37 2.64 7.27 -5.44
CA LYS A 37 1.96 8.47 -5.94
C LYS A 37 0.54 8.54 -5.43
N ILE A 38 0.11 9.73 -5.02
CA ILE A 38 -1.28 10.01 -4.66
C ILE A 38 -2.11 9.99 -5.95
N PHE A 39 -3.23 9.27 -5.94
CA PHE A 39 -4.21 9.29 -7.02
C PHE A 39 -5.60 9.73 -6.56
N GLN A 40 -5.85 9.85 -5.25
CA GLN A 40 -6.99 10.59 -4.70
C GLN A 40 -6.55 11.30 -3.42
N LEU A 41 -6.85 12.59 -3.31
CA LEU A 41 -6.79 13.35 -2.07
C LEU A 41 -8.22 13.68 -1.66
N ALA A 42 -8.58 13.41 -0.40
CA ALA A 42 -9.88 13.76 0.12
C ALA A 42 -9.78 14.41 1.50
N VAL A 43 -10.57 15.46 1.70
CA VAL A 43 -10.64 16.23 2.94
C VAL A 43 -12.11 16.41 3.30
N PHE A 44 -12.41 16.21 4.59
CA PHE A 44 -13.73 16.34 5.15
C PHE A 44 -13.72 17.29 6.36
N SER A 45 -14.71 18.17 6.39
CA SER A 45 -15.05 19.04 7.51
C SER A 45 -16.59 19.19 7.55
N PRO A 46 -17.20 19.46 8.71
CA PRO A 46 -18.63 19.78 8.79
C PRO A 46 -19.04 20.96 7.89
N PHE A 47 -18.10 21.87 7.58
CA PHE A 47 -18.35 23.07 6.80
C PHE A 47 -18.08 22.91 5.30
N GLY A 48 -17.49 21.77 4.88
CA GLY A 48 -17.14 21.57 3.49
C GLY A 48 -16.30 20.32 3.25
N ARG A 49 -16.22 19.93 1.99
CA ARG A 49 -15.41 18.79 1.54
C ARG A 49 -14.63 19.14 0.30
N TYR A 50 -13.46 18.52 0.16
CA TYR A 50 -12.64 18.54 -1.04
C TYR A 50 -12.31 17.11 -1.42
N GLU A 51 -12.50 16.75 -2.68
CA GLU A 51 -12.03 15.47 -3.21
C GLU A 51 -11.55 15.63 -4.65
N GLN A 52 -10.38 15.09 -4.94
CA GLN A 52 -9.81 15.18 -6.27
C GLN A 52 -9.01 13.92 -6.61
N TYR A 53 -9.45 13.25 -7.67
CA TYR A 53 -8.65 12.20 -8.31
C TYR A 53 -7.56 12.80 -9.19
N MET A 54 -6.35 12.25 -9.11
CA MET A 54 -5.17 12.67 -9.85
C MET A 54 -4.61 11.48 -10.61
N LEU A 55 -4.26 11.65 -11.90
CA LEU A 55 -3.73 10.53 -12.68
C LEU A 55 -2.24 10.30 -12.33
N PRO A 56 -1.86 9.17 -11.71
CA PRO A 56 -0.46 8.92 -11.35
C PRO A 56 0.38 8.59 -12.59
N PRO A 57 1.68 8.95 -12.62
CA PRO A 57 2.58 8.61 -13.73
C PRO A 57 2.83 7.10 -13.87
N ILE A 58 2.72 6.37 -12.76
CA ILE A 58 2.88 4.91 -12.69
C ILE A 58 1.53 4.21 -12.50
N ASN A 59 1.48 2.90 -12.69
CA ASN A 59 0.28 2.11 -12.42
C ASN A 59 0.16 1.81 -10.92
N LEU A 60 -1.07 1.54 -10.46
CA LEU A 60 -1.31 1.06 -9.10
C LEU A 60 -0.79 -0.37 -8.99
N ASN A 61 -0.11 -0.69 -7.88
CA ASN A 61 0.27 -2.07 -7.58
C ASN A 61 -0.98 -2.95 -7.33
N SER A 62 -0.80 -4.27 -7.29
CA SER A 62 -1.92 -5.21 -7.17
C SER A 62 -2.79 -4.96 -5.95
N ALA A 63 -2.17 -4.64 -4.81
CA ALA A 63 -2.88 -4.39 -3.58
C ALA A 63 -3.66 -3.08 -3.57
N ALA A 64 -3.07 -1.99 -4.06
CA ALA A 64 -3.74 -0.70 -4.20
C ALA A 64 -4.95 -0.83 -5.12
N ARG A 65 -4.87 -1.63 -6.20
CA ARG A 65 -6.02 -1.91 -7.07
C ARG A 65 -7.15 -2.61 -6.32
N LEU A 66 -6.84 -3.61 -5.49
CA LEU A 66 -7.82 -4.36 -4.72
C LEU A 66 -8.43 -3.51 -3.59
N ARG A 67 -7.59 -2.79 -2.83
CA ARG A 67 -7.99 -1.94 -1.72
C ARG A 67 -8.92 -0.82 -2.15
N HIS A 68 -8.56 -0.12 -3.23
CA HIS A 68 -9.29 1.06 -3.67
C HIS A 68 -10.30 0.78 -4.78
N GLN A 69 -10.30 -0.43 -5.35
CA GLN A 69 -11.14 -0.80 -6.50
C GLN A 69 -10.98 0.17 -7.68
N VAL A 70 -9.77 0.65 -7.92
CA VAL A 70 -9.40 1.55 -9.01
C VAL A 70 -8.21 0.96 -9.76
N ARG A 71 -8.15 1.18 -11.08
CA ARG A 71 -6.98 0.81 -11.89
C ARG A 71 -6.70 1.87 -12.96
N VAL A 72 -5.46 1.93 -13.39
CA VAL A 72 -5.09 2.64 -14.62
C VAL A 72 -5.39 1.73 -15.81
N THR A 73 -6.03 2.26 -16.85
CA THR A 73 -6.23 1.59 -18.14
C THR A 73 -5.90 2.57 -19.29
N ARG A 74 -5.84 2.06 -20.52
CA ARG A 74 -5.72 2.91 -21.72
C ARG A 74 -7.07 3.00 -22.43
N LEU A 75 -7.49 4.22 -22.78
CA LEU A 75 -8.61 4.51 -23.66
C LEU A 75 -8.11 5.37 -24.82
N LYS A 76 -8.30 4.89 -26.06
CA LYS A 76 -7.84 5.59 -27.29
C LYS A 76 -6.37 6.07 -27.19
N GLY A 77 -5.50 5.19 -26.66
CA GLY A 77 -4.08 5.47 -26.47
C GLY A 77 -3.70 6.26 -25.21
N ARG A 78 -4.67 6.90 -24.52
CA ARG A 78 -4.42 7.73 -23.33
C ARG A 78 -4.64 6.95 -22.03
N ARG A 79 -3.80 7.16 -21.02
CA ARG A 79 -3.97 6.59 -19.68
C ARG A 79 -5.12 7.29 -18.95
N VAL A 80 -5.98 6.51 -18.31
CA VAL A 80 -7.12 7.00 -17.51
C VAL A 80 -7.29 6.14 -16.26
N LEU A 81 -7.85 6.71 -15.19
CA LEU A 81 -8.34 5.92 -14.06
C LEU A 81 -9.72 5.34 -14.38
N LYS A 82 -9.95 4.09 -13.95
CA LYS A 82 -11.21 3.37 -14.12
C LYS A 82 -11.57 2.66 -12.82
N ALA A 83 -12.78 2.89 -12.34
CA ALA A 83 -13.34 2.16 -11.20
C ALA A 83 -13.57 0.69 -11.60
N MET A 84 -13.15 -0.25 -10.75
CA MET A 84 -13.24 -1.68 -11.00
C MET A 84 -14.67 -2.21 -10.81
N LEU A 85 -15.39 -1.70 -9.80
CA LEU A 85 -16.77 -2.11 -9.51
C LEU A 85 -17.75 -1.65 -10.59
N THR A 86 -17.71 -0.36 -10.95
CA THR A 86 -18.68 0.23 -11.89
C THR A 86 -18.21 0.22 -13.34
N ASN A 87 -16.93 -0.09 -13.59
CA ASN A 87 -16.29 0.06 -14.89
C ASN A 87 -16.40 1.48 -15.50
N LYS A 88 -16.70 2.51 -14.69
CA LYS A 88 -16.76 3.90 -15.14
C LYS A 88 -15.38 4.53 -15.13
N ILE A 89 -15.15 5.42 -16.10
CA ILE A 89 -13.94 6.24 -16.16
C ILE A 89 -14.05 7.31 -15.08
N ILE A 90 -12.98 7.50 -14.33
CA ILE A 90 -12.87 8.51 -13.28
C ILE A 90 -12.23 9.74 -13.91
N LYS A 91 -12.87 10.90 -13.74
CA LYS A 91 -12.29 12.18 -14.16
C LYS A 91 -11.11 12.51 -13.24
N THR A 92 -9.97 12.81 -13.84
CA THR A 92 -8.73 13.09 -13.12
C THR A 92 -8.16 14.43 -13.52
N GLU A 93 -7.43 15.05 -12.59
CA GLU A 93 -6.55 16.19 -12.86
C GLU A 93 -5.07 15.75 -12.86
N SER A 94 -4.17 16.69 -13.20
CA SER A 94 -2.74 16.51 -12.90
C SER A 94 -2.51 16.62 -11.38
N GLU A 95 -1.45 15.98 -10.87
CA GLU A 95 -1.09 16.07 -9.45
C GLU A 95 -0.88 17.53 -9.01
N GLN A 96 -0.18 18.32 -9.84
CA GLN A 96 0.07 19.73 -9.58
C GLN A 96 -1.23 20.55 -9.53
N THR A 97 -2.14 20.35 -10.50
CA THR A 97 -3.44 21.04 -10.53
C THR A 97 -4.30 20.64 -9.33
N GLY A 98 -4.30 19.35 -8.96
CA GLY A 98 -5.01 18.87 -7.78
C GLY A 98 -4.52 19.59 -6.52
N PHE A 99 -3.20 19.61 -6.27
CA PHE A 99 -2.67 20.28 -5.10
C PHE A 99 -2.88 21.80 -5.10
N ARG A 100 -2.81 22.49 -6.24
CA ARG A 100 -3.17 23.92 -6.31
C ARG A 100 -4.63 24.16 -5.90
N LYS A 101 -5.56 23.40 -6.46
CA LYS A 101 -6.99 23.47 -6.08
C LYS A 101 -7.22 23.15 -4.60
N PHE A 102 -6.42 22.24 -4.04
CA PHE A 102 -6.47 21.93 -2.61
C PHE A 102 -6.02 23.13 -1.76
N ILE A 103 -4.91 23.79 -2.12
CA ILE A 103 -4.46 25.01 -1.43
C ILE A 103 -5.49 26.14 -1.57
N GLU A 104 -6.03 26.37 -2.76
CA GLU A 104 -7.11 27.35 -3.00
C GLU A 104 -8.33 27.05 -2.11
N TRP A 105 -8.75 25.79 -2.05
CA TRP A 105 -9.84 25.37 -1.18
C TRP A 105 -9.53 25.61 0.30
N LEU A 106 -8.31 25.29 0.77
CA LEU A 106 -7.90 25.61 2.15
C LEU A 106 -7.94 27.11 2.43
N GLN A 107 -7.54 27.95 1.46
CA GLN A 107 -7.59 29.40 1.58
C GLN A 107 -9.03 29.89 1.73
N GLU A 108 -9.96 29.36 0.93
CA GLU A 108 -11.40 29.65 1.04
C GLU A 108 -11.97 29.24 2.40
N GLN A 109 -11.45 28.16 2.99
CA GLN A 109 -11.87 27.71 4.33
C GLN A 109 -11.17 28.50 5.46
N SER A 110 -10.02 29.12 5.20
CA SER A 110 -9.25 29.87 6.19
C SER A 110 -9.81 31.27 6.39
N GLU A 111 -10.08 31.64 7.64
CA GLU A 111 -10.32 33.03 8.03
C GLU A 111 -9.00 33.68 8.51
N PRO A 112 -8.84 35.02 8.42
CA PRO A 112 -7.60 35.72 8.75
C PRO A 112 -7.06 35.51 10.18
N THR A 113 -7.91 35.05 11.10
CA THR A 113 -7.57 34.78 12.51
C THR A 113 -7.69 33.30 12.87
N SER A 114 -7.79 32.43 11.84
CA SER A 114 -7.97 30.99 12.03
C SER A 114 -6.80 30.18 11.50
N GLY A 115 -6.45 29.12 12.23
CA GLY A 115 -5.53 28.10 11.76
C GLY A 115 -6.19 26.75 11.59
N ILE A 116 -5.67 25.95 10.67
CA ILE A 116 -6.19 24.65 10.28
C ILE A 116 -5.35 23.57 10.94
N VAL A 117 -6.01 22.60 11.58
CA VAL A 117 -5.39 21.37 12.07
C VAL A 117 -5.90 20.22 11.21
N ILE A 118 -4.96 19.52 10.56
CA ILE A 118 -5.28 18.38 9.71
C ILE A 118 -5.29 17.10 10.53
N VAL A 119 -6.39 16.38 10.51
CA VAL A 119 -6.61 15.17 11.31
C VAL A 119 -6.54 13.95 10.39
N TYR A 120 -5.81 12.91 10.80
CA TYR A 120 -5.69 11.66 10.05
C TYR A 120 -5.72 10.46 10.99
N HIS A 121 -5.75 9.25 10.43
CA HIS A 121 -5.77 8.01 11.21
C HIS A 121 -4.93 6.93 10.54
N GLU A 122 -3.80 6.56 11.13
CA GLU A 122 -2.98 5.45 10.65
C GLU A 122 -2.05 4.91 11.75
N GLU A 123 -1.65 3.65 11.62
CA GLU A 123 -0.65 3.05 12.49
C GLU A 123 0.75 3.56 12.19
N ARG A 124 1.14 3.45 10.91
CA ARG A 124 2.42 3.89 10.40
C ARG A 124 2.23 5.22 9.69
N LYS A 125 2.94 6.25 10.16
CA LYS A 125 2.91 7.60 9.59
C LYS A 125 3.28 7.58 8.10
N PHE A 126 2.35 8.04 7.26
CA PHE A 126 2.43 8.02 5.81
C PHE A 126 1.62 9.17 5.19
N ILE A 127 0.36 9.37 5.60
CA ILE A 127 -0.52 10.42 5.06
C ILE A 127 0.10 11.84 5.13
N PRO A 128 0.54 12.36 6.29
CA PRO A 128 1.09 13.71 6.37
C PRO A 128 2.38 13.86 5.54
N LEU A 129 3.22 12.83 5.52
CA LEU A 129 4.47 12.81 4.77
C LEU A 129 4.21 12.87 3.26
N MET A 130 3.22 12.13 2.77
CA MET A 130 2.83 12.15 1.35
C MET A 130 2.25 13.50 0.93
N ILE A 131 1.45 14.16 1.79
CA ILE A 131 0.92 15.50 1.53
C ILE A 131 2.06 16.51 1.45
N LEU A 132 2.96 16.53 2.46
CA LEU A 132 4.08 17.46 2.49
C LEU A 132 5.05 17.26 1.32
N GLN A 133 5.33 16.01 0.95
CA GLN A 133 6.10 15.69 -0.24
C GLN A 133 5.55 16.38 -1.49
N SER A 134 4.23 16.28 -1.74
CA SER A 134 3.61 16.91 -2.91
C SER A 134 3.54 18.45 -2.77
N VAL A 135 3.25 18.98 -1.59
CA VAL A 135 3.26 20.43 -1.29
C VAL A 135 4.64 21.04 -1.56
N ILE A 136 5.71 20.40 -1.09
CA ILE A 136 7.10 20.83 -1.33
C ILE A 136 7.44 20.72 -2.82
N LYS A 137 7.15 19.58 -3.45
CA LYS A 137 7.41 19.32 -4.87
C LYS A 137 6.83 20.41 -5.79
N PHE A 138 5.69 21.00 -5.43
CA PHE A 138 5.02 22.03 -6.24
C PHE A 138 5.24 23.47 -5.75
N ASN A 139 6.18 23.68 -4.82
CA ASN A 139 6.49 25.00 -4.22
C ASN A 139 5.28 25.66 -3.53
N LEU A 140 4.42 24.85 -2.91
CA LEU A 140 3.20 25.31 -2.23
C LEU A 140 3.38 25.44 -0.71
N LEU A 141 4.56 25.08 -0.17
CA LEU A 141 4.81 25.04 1.27
C LEU A 141 4.55 26.39 1.96
N LYS A 142 5.00 27.49 1.36
CA LYS A 142 4.82 28.83 1.92
C LYS A 142 3.35 29.23 2.07
N GLU A 143 2.49 28.79 1.16
CA GLU A 143 1.05 29.07 1.24
C GLU A 143 0.38 28.13 2.23
N PHE A 144 0.76 26.86 2.21
CA PHE A 144 0.26 25.84 3.12
C PHE A 144 0.54 26.18 4.59
N ASP A 145 1.78 26.57 4.91
CA ASP A 145 2.26 26.89 6.26
C ASP A 145 1.60 28.14 6.88
N LYS A 146 1.08 29.05 6.04
CA LYS A 146 0.29 30.20 6.53
C LYS A 146 -1.05 29.81 7.13
N MET A 147 -1.61 28.68 6.71
CA MET A 147 -2.96 28.27 7.07
C MET A 147 -2.97 27.06 7.99
N VAL A 148 -2.09 26.09 7.75
CA VAL A 148 -2.06 24.82 8.46
C VAL A 148 -1.06 24.90 9.61
N ILE A 149 -1.54 24.70 10.83
CA ILE A 149 -0.71 24.73 12.04
C ILE A 149 0.04 23.39 12.21
N GLY A 150 -0.59 22.29 11.81
CA GLY A 150 -0.02 20.97 12.00
C GLY A 150 -1.00 19.83 11.74
N PHE A 151 -0.55 18.63 12.05
CA PHE A 151 -1.29 17.40 11.86
C PHE A 151 -1.51 16.67 13.18
N VAL A 152 -2.60 15.90 13.28
CA VAL A 152 -2.94 15.09 14.45
C VAL A 152 -3.33 13.68 14.00
N ASN A 153 -2.65 12.68 14.55
CA ASN A 153 -3.02 11.27 14.36
C ASN A 153 -4.00 10.82 15.43
N THR A 154 -5.24 10.53 15.05
CA THR A 154 -6.27 10.03 15.97
C THR A 154 -5.94 8.65 16.54
N ASN A 155 -5.05 7.87 15.91
CA ASN A 155 -4.60 6.60 16.48
C ASN A 155 -3.84 6.80 17.81
N GLU A 156 -3.04 7.87 17.91
CA GLU A 156 -2.29 8.17 19.15
C GLU A 156 -3.22 8.61 20.28
N ILE A 157 -4.26 9.38 19.95
CA ILE A 157 -5.32 9.73 20.90
C ILE A 157 -6.03 8.45 21.36
N ALA A 158 -6.38 7.57 20.42
CA ALA A 158 -7.12 6.36 20.73
C ALA A 158 -6.32 5.38 21.62
N LYS A 159 -5.00 5.29 21.48
CA LYS A 159 -4.14 4.54 22.41
C LYS A 159 -4.15 5.13 23.81
N ALA A 160 -4.18 6.46 23.92
CA ALA A 160 -4.19 7.14 25.20
C ALA A 160 -5.56 7.06 25.91
N THR A 161 -6.66 7.02 25.17
CA THR A 161 -8.02 7.12 25.74
C THR A 161 -8.79 5.80 25.78
N VAL A 162 -8.47 4.85 24.89
CA VAL A 162 -9.24 3.61 24.72
C VAL A 162 -8.30 2.41 24.69
N GLY A 163 -8.20 1.69 25.81
CA GLY A 163 -7.49 0.40 25.92
C GLY A 163 -6.00 0.48 26.30
N GLY A 164 -5.46 1.67 26.56
CA GLY A 164 -4.07 1.86 26.97
C GLY A 164 -3.05 1.70 25.83
N SER A 165 -1.77 1.94 26.14
CA SER A 165 -0.69 2.01 25.13
C SER A 165 -0.42 0.70 24.39
N ASP A 166 -0.78 -0.45 24.97
CA ASP A 166 -0.51 -1.80 24.42
C ASP A 166 -1.63 -2.33 23.52
N ARG A 167 -2.65 -1.52 23.25
CA ARG A 167 -3.75 -1.93 22.37
C ARG A 167 -3.23 -2.18 20.94
N PRO A 168 -3.75 -3.20 20.25
CA PRO A 168 -3.47 -3.38 18.83
C PRO A 168 -4.05 -2.21 18.02
N TYR A 169 -3.44 -1.91 16.87
CA TYR A 169 -4.01 -0.95 15.94
C TYR A 169 -5.42 -1.41 15.51
N LEU A 170 -6.34 -0.45 15.42
CA LEU A 170 -7.68 -0.65 14.90
C LEU A 170 -7.86 0.26 13.70
N SER A 171 -8.34 -0.29 12.59
CA SER A 171 -8.74 0.53 11.44
C SER A 171 -9.76 1.59 11.85
N VAL A 172 -9.87 2.69 11.07
CA VAL A 172 -10.85 3.77 11.35
C VAL A 172 -12.29 3.23 11.51
N ARG A 173 -12.67 2.21 10.72
CA ARG A 173 -13.99 1.58 10.79
C ARG A 173 -14.14 0.75 12.06
N SER A 174 -13.14 -0.08 12.36
CA SER A 174 -13.15 -0.95 13.55
C SER A 174 -13.16 -0.11 14.83
N LEU A 175 -12.38 0.97 14.88
CA LEU A 175 -12.35 1.89 16.00
C LEU A 175 -13.70 2.57 16.20
N LEU A 176 -14.32 3.07 15.13
CA LEU A 176 -15.65 3.69 15.23
C LEU A 176 -16.71 2.70 15.74
N ALA A 177 -16.66 1.44 15.30
CA ALA A 177 -17.56 0.39 15.79
C ALA A 177 -17.35 0.09 17.28
N VAL A 178 -16.09 0.06 17.75
CA VAL A 178 -15.78 -0.11 19.18
C VAL A 178 -16.33 1.06 20.01
N LEU A 179 -16.10 2.29 19.57
CA LEU A 179 -16.58 3.50 20.25
C LEU A 179 -18.12 3.57 20.32
N ALA A 180 -18.81 3.18 19.25
CA ALA A 180 -20.26 3.11 19.23
C ALA A 180 -20.80 2.04 20.20
N ARG A 181 -20.19 0.85 20.20
CA ARG A 181 -20.60 -0.24 21.08
C ARG A 181 -20.44 0.10 22.56
N GLU A 182 -19.42 0.89 22.93
CA GLU A 182 -19.26 1.40 24.29
C GLU A 182 -20.44 2.28 24.76
N ARG A 183 -21.19 2.87 23.81
CA ARG A 183 -22.42 3.63 24.09
C ARG A 183 -23.71 2.85 23.92
N GLY A 184 -23.63 1.57 23.57
CA GLY A 184 -24.80 0.75 23.23
C GLY A 184 -25.40 1.09 21.86
N GLU A 185 -24.63 1.74 20.98
CA GLU A 185 -25.02 2.05 19.60
C GLU A 185 -24.41 1.02 18.64
N GLU A 186 -25.15 0.63 17.60
CA GLU A 186 -24.61 -0.15 16.48
C GLU A 186 -24.42 0.75 15.26
N ILE A 187 -23.16 1.00 14.89
CA ILE A 187 -22.83 1.70 13.64
C ILE A 187 -22.61 0.68 12.53
N TYR A 188 -23.50 0.66 11.55
CA TYR A 188 -23.34 -0.11 10.32
C TYR A 188 -23.07 0.80 9.12
N THR A 189 -21.81 1.01 8.78
CA THR A 189 -21.46 1.76 7.55
C THR A 189 -21.44 0.81 6.36
N LYS A 190 -22.41 0.93 5.44
CA LYS A 190 -22.38 0.26 4.13
C LYS A 190 -21.42 0.93 3.13
N GLU A 191 -20.81 2.05 3.52
CA GLU A 191 -19.91 2.83 2.68
C GLU A 191 -18.60 2.07 2.39
N PHE A 192 -18.09 2.21 1.17
CA PHE A 192 -16.87 1.56 0.74
C PHE A 192 -15.64 2.27 1.31
N THR A 193 -15.04 1.70 2.35
CA THR A 193 -13.84 2.25 3.04
C THR A 193 -12.57 2.25 2.18
N GLY A 194 -12.60 1.63 1.00
CA GLY A 194 -11.52 1.76 0.02
C GLY A 194 -11.41 3.15 -0.61
N SER A 195 -12.43 4.02 -0.49
CA SER A 195 -12.40 5.41 -0.95
C SER A 195 -11.80 6.35 0.10
N ALA A 196 -10.84 7.19 -0.30
CA ALA A 196 -10.27 8.23 0.56
C ALA A 196 -11.35 9.17 1.14
N SER A 197 -12.38 9.54 0.38
CA SER A 197 -13.41 10.48 0.85
C SER A 197 -14.30 9.91 1.95
N ILE A 198 -14.58 8.61 1.90
CA ILE A 198 -15.28 7.90 2.97
C ILE A 198 -14.39 7.83 4.21
N ARG A 199 -13.11 7.47 4.06
CA ARG A 199 -12.21 7.40 5.22
C ARG A 199 -11.98 8.76 5.87
N ALA A 200 -11.81 9.84 5.11
CA ALA A 200 -11.68 11.19 5.66
C ALA A 200 -12.90 11.57 6.54
N LYS A 201 -14.12 11.25 6.09
CA LYS A 201 -15.34 11.43 6.90
C LYS A 201 -15.31 10.59 8.18
N LEU A 202 -14.95 9.30 8.07
CA LEU A 202 -14.86 8.40 9.24
C LEU A 202 -13.78 8.86 10.24
N VAL A 203 -12.65 9.38 9.76
CA VAL A 203 -11.60 9.95 10.62
C VAL A 203 -12.13 11.12 11.42
N PHE A 204 -12.90 12.03 10.78
CA PHE A 204 -13.50 13.15 11.50
C PHE A 204 -14.47 12.68 12.58
N ASN A 205 -15.28 11.66 12.28
CA ASN A 205 -16.19 11.08 13.25
C ASN A 205 -15.40 10.47 14.43
N VAL A 206 -14.40 9.63 14.15
CA VAL A 206 -13.51 9.08 15.20
C VAL A 206 -12.88 10.17 16.05
N ALA A 207 -12.38 11.24 15.42
CA ALA A 207 -11.78 12.37 16.11
C ALA A 207 -12.76 13.05 17.07
N THR A 208 -14.00 13.26 16.60
CA THR A 208 -15.10 13.81 17.40
C THR A 208 -15.43 12.88 18.55
N GLU A 209 -15.57 11.58 18.31
CA GLU A 209 -15.93 10.61 19.34
C GLU A 209 -14.87 10.44 20.43
N LEU A 210 -13.58 10.49 20.05
CA LEU A 210 -12.48 10.37 21.01
C LEU A 210 -12.32 11.61 21.89
N CYS A 211 -12.67 12.79 21.37
CA CYS A 211 -12.38 14.07 22.02
C CYS A 211 -13.61 14.77 22.61
N ALA A 212 -14.81 14.46 22.10
CA ALA A 212 -16.06 15.06 22.50
C ALA A 212 -16.93 14.03 23.21
N ARG A 213 -16.79 13.95 24.54
CA ARG A 213 -17.94 13.60 25.38
C ARG A 213 -18.88 14.79 25.58
N GLU A 214 -18.47 16.01 25.18
CA GLU A 214 -19.31 17.21 25.09
C GLU A 214 -19.01 18.08 23.84
N PRO A 215 -20.03 18.70 23.22
CA PRO A 215 -20.03 19.12 21.80
C PRO A 215 -19.38 20.48 21.50
N SER A 216 -18.29 20.87 22.17
CA SER A 216 -17.61 22.15 21.89
C SER A 216 -16.28 21.98 21.13
N ILE A 217 -16.06 22.81 20.11
CA ILE A 217 -14.78 22.87 19.34
C ILE A 217 -13.59 23.22 20.25
N CYS A 218 -13.83 23.96 21.34
CA CYS A 218 -12.79 24.29 22.33
C CYS A 218 -12.28 23.04 23.07
N HIS A 219 -13.15 22.06 23.34
CA HIS A 219 -12.75 20.79 23.94
C HIS A 219 -11.94 19.93 22.97
N LEU A 220 -12.33 19.91 21.69
CA LEU A 220 -11.61 19.20 20.64
C LEU A 220 -10.16 19.67 20.53
N PHE A 221 -9.93 21.00 20.53
CA PHE A 221 -8.56 21.53 20.52
C PHE A 221 -7.77 21.16 21.76
N THR A 222 -8.37 21.30 22.95
CA THR A 222 -7.68 21.00 24.20
C THR A 222 -7.25 19.54 24.26
N ALA A 223 -8.09 18.62 23.78
CA ALA A 223 -7.80 17.19 23.72
C ALA A 223 -6.73 16.85 22.66
N MET A 224 -6.72 17.53 21.52
CA MET A 224 -5.79 17.24 20.41
C MET A 224 -4.43 17.94 20.55
N LYS A 225 -4.35 19.06 21.24
CA LYS A 225 -3.13 19.88 21.37
C LYS A 225 -1.88 19.08 21.79
N PRO A 226 -1.94 18.10 22.71
CA PRO A 226 -0.77 17.29 23.07
C PRO A 226 -0.23 16.40 21.93
N TYR A 227 -1.06 16.12 20.92
CA TYR A 227 -0.75 15.23 19.80
C TYR A 227 -0.50 16.00 18.49
N LEU A 228 -0.44 17.34 18.57
CA LEU A 228 -0.23 18.19 17.41
C LEU A 228 1.23 18.13 16.97
N GLU A 229 1.43 17.66 15.75
CA GLU A 229 2.73 17.64 15.09
C GLU A 229 2.86 18.84 14.14
N THR A 230 3.93 19.61 14.29
CA THR A 230 4.18 20.78 13.45
C THR A 230 4.66 20.38 12.06
N ILE A 231 4.48 21.28 11.09
CA ILE A 231 4.98 21.10 9.72
C ILE A 231 6.50 20.86 9.71
N ASP A 232 7.27 21.65 10.47
CA ASP A 232 8.73 21.49 10.56
C ASP A 232 9.17 20.10 11.04
N THR A 233 8.48 19.56 12.06
CA THR A 233 8.76 18.22 12.59
C THR A 233 8.54 17.16 11.50
N LEU A 234 7.45 17.28 10.76
CA LEU A 234 7.11 16.35 9.69
C LEU A 234 8.03 16.49 8.46
N ILE A 235 8.54 17.68 8.17
CA ILE A 235 9.56 17.89 7.13
C ILE A 235 10.85 17.15 7.50
N LEU A 236 11.30 17.29 8.75
CA LEU A 236 12.47 16.58 9.24
C LEU A 236 12.28 15.05 9.15
N GLU A 237 11.11 14.55 9.53
CA GLU A 237 10.78 13.12 9.38
C GLU A 237 10.71 12.68 7.92
N LEU A 238 10.21 13.52 7.01
CA LEU A 238 10.19 13.23 5.58
C LEU A 238 11.61 13.08 5.02
N ASP A 239 12.53 13.97 5.39
CA ASP A 239 13.94 13.91 4.99
C ASP A 239 14.65 12.65 5.53
N GLN A 240 14.37 12.28 6.78
CA GLN A 240 14.82 11.01 7.36
C GLN A 240 14.26 9.82 6.59
N GLY A 241 12.97 9.86 6.23
CA GLY A 241 12.29 8.85 5.43
C GLY A 241 12.92 8.66 4.05
N TYR A 242 13.27 9.76 3.36
CA TYR A 242 13.99 9.71 2.08
C TYR A 242 15.39 9.12 2.21
N THR A 243 16.11 9.52 3.26
CA THR A 243 17.45 8.99 3.56
C THR A 243 17.38 7.48 3.78
N ALA A 244 16.43 7.02 4.60
CA ALA A 244 16.19 5.60 4.83
C ALA A 244 15.82 4.87 3.52
N LEU A 245 14.94 5.44 2.69
CA LEU A 245 14.55 4.84 1.42
C LEU A 245 15.73 4.73 0.44
N LYS A 246 16.61 5.74 0.38
CA LYS A 246 17.83 5.72 -0.43
C LYS A 246 18.77 4.60 0.03
N ARG A 247 18.99 4.47 1.35
CA ARG A 247 19.76 3.37 1.94
C ARG A 247 19.15 2.01 1.59
N GLN A 248 17.84 1.83 1.77
CA GLN A 248 17.16 0.60 1.38
C GLN A 248 17.36 0.27 -0.10
N ASN A 249 17.25 1.27 -0.99
CA ASN A 249 17.39 1.10 -2.43
C ASN A 249 18.82 0.76 -2.87
N SER A 250 19.83 1.19 -2.13
CA SER A 250 21.24 0.83 -2.40
C SER A 250 21.47 -0.69 -2.41
N PHE A 251 20.71 -1.45 -1.62
CA PHE A 251 20.82 -2.91 -1.52
C PHE A 251 20.09 -3.69 -2.61
N ARG A 252 19.38 -3.04 -3.55
CA ARG A 252 18.65 -3.74 -4.62
C ARG A 252 19.55 -4.72 -5.42
N PRO A 253 20.80 -4.38 -5.79
CA PRO A 253 21.70 -5.29 -6.50
C PRO A 253 22.03 -6.57 -5.72
N LEU A 254 22.16 -6.47 -4.39
CA LEU A 254 22.46 -7.60 -3.51
C LEU A 254 21.34 -8.66 -3.53
N PHE A 255 20.09 -8.20 -3.60
CA PHE A 255 18.90 -9.04 -3.45
C PHE A 255 18.21 -9.41 -4.76
N VAL A 256 18.81 -9.18 -5.93
CA VAL A 256 18.21 -9.47 -7.25
C VAL A 256 17.62 -10.88 -7.33
N ASN A 257 18.32 -11.88 -6.78
CA ASN A 257 17.85 -13.27 -6.80
C ASN A 257 16.72 -13.57 -5.81
N TYR A 258 16.56 -12.76 -4.75
CA TYR A 258 15.50 -12.93 -3.75
C TYR A 258 14.15 -12.44 -4.26
N PHE A 259 14.12 -11.53 -5.23
CA PHE A 259 12.87 -11.00 -5.80
C PHE A 259 12.12 -11.99 -6.69
N LYS A 260 12.67 -13.20 -6.93
CA LYS A 260 12.07 -14.24 -7.78
C LYS A 260 10.88 -14.95 -7.14
N THR A 261 10.83 -15.04 -5.81
CA THR A 261 9.73 -15.69 -5.08
C THR A 261 9.18 -14.78 -3.99
N THR A 262 7.89 -14.88 -3.68
CA THR A 262 7.22 -14.05 -2.66
C THR A 262 7.89 -14.17 -1.29
N VAL A 263 8.22 -15.38 -0.85
CA VAL A 263 8.83 -15.63 0.47
C VAL A 263 10.22 -14.98 0.58
N GLN A 264 11.07 -15.18 -0.43
CA GLN A 264 12.42 -14.60 -0.42
C GLN A 264 12.37 -13.08 -0.59
N ARG A 265 11.39 -12.56 -1.31
CA ARG A 265 11.17 -11.12 -1.45
C ARG A 265 10.82 -10.46 -0.13
N MET A 266 9.90 -11.04 0.65
CA MET A 266 9.61 -10.54 2.00
C MET A 266 10.86 -10.52 2.88
N ARG A 267 11.69 -11.58 2.79
CA ARG A 267 12.97 -11.67 3.51
C ARG A 267 13.97 -10.58 3.09
N ALA A 268 14.11 -10.36 1.78
CA ALA A 268 14.95 -9.28 1.25
C ALA A 268 14.46 -7.89 1.69
N VAL A 269 13.15 -7.64 1.67
CA VAL A 269 12.57 -6.38 2.17
C VAL A 269 12.88 -6.20 3.65
N LYS A 270 12.69 -7.24 4.48
CA LYS A 270 13.05 -7.22 5.91
C LYS A 270 14.52 -6.83 6.13
N PHE A 271 15.45 -7.48 5.41
CA PHE A 271 16.88 -7.18 5.54
C PHE A 271 17.22 -5.74 5.13
N ARG A 272 16.65 -5.26 4.02
CA ARG A 272 16.89 -3.90 3.54
C ARG A 272 16.41 -2.85 4.52
N ILE A 273 15.22 -3.06 5.12
CA ILE A 273 14.66 -2.15 6.14
C ILE A 273 15.57 -2.14 7.37
N ALA A 274 15.91 -3.32 7.91
CA ALA A 274 16.74 -3.42 9.12
C ALA A 274 18.13 -2.77 8.96
N LEU A 275 18.76 -2.94 7.78
CA LEU A 275 20.04 -2.30 7.47
C LEU A 275 19.91 -0.77 7.39
N ALA A 276 18.90 -0.26 6.70
CA ALA A 276 18.71 1.17 6.52
C ALA A 276 18.36 1.90 7.83
N GLU A 277 17.56 1.26 8.69
CA GLU A 277 17.26 1.74 10.05
C GLU A 277 18.51 1.74 10.95
N GLY A 278 19.42 0.78 10.75
CA GLY A 278 20.76 0.78 11.36
C GLY A 278 21.72 1.81 10.76
N GLY A 279 21.28 2.65 9.83
CA GLY A 279 22.12 3.68 9.21
C GLY A 279 23.03 3.16 8.10
N LEU A 280 22.90 1.90 7.69
CA LEU A 280 23.82 1.24 6.77
C LEU A 280 23.31 1.34 5.33
N ASP A 281 24.22 1.59 4.39
CA ASP A 281 24.02 1.41 2.95
C ASP A 281 25.07 0.48 2.35
N LEU A 282 24.86 0.10 1.09
CA LEU A 282 25.73 -0.86 0.42
C LEU A 282 27.18 -0.35 0.30
N SER A 283 27.38 0.96 0.10
CA SER A 283 28.73 1.58 0.07
C SER A 283 29.43 1.46 1.42
N THR A 284 28.74 1.82 2.51
CA THR A 284 29.28 1.75 3.88
C THR A 284 29.72 0.32 4.21
N LEU A 285 28.87 -0.67 3.90
CA LEU A 285 29.22 -2.08 4.12
C LEU A 285 30.32 -2.58 3.19
N SER A 286 30.43 -2.03 1.98
CA SER A 286 31.54 -2.33 1.07
C SER A 286 32.87 -1.85 1.66
N ASP A 287 32.90 -0.65 2.23
CA ASP A 287 34.11 -0.07 2.82
C ASP A 287 34.52 -0.83 4.10
N VAL A 288 33.55 -1.15 4.98
CA VAL A 288 33.79 -2.04 6.14
C VAL A 288 34.38 -3.38 5.70
N TRP A 289 33.88 -3.96 4.61
CA TRP A 289 34.41 -5.23 4.10
C TRP A 289 35.80 -5.09 3.49
N LYS A 290 36.15 -3.97 2.84
CA LYS A 290 37.52 -3.75 2.35
C LYS A 290 38.52 -3.68 3.51
N ASP A 291 38.14 -3.02 4.60
CA ASP A 291 39.03 -2.78 5.75
C ASP A 291 39.19 -4.01 6.64
N SER A 292 38.07 -4.62 7.03
CA SER A 292 38.03 -5.66 8.07
C SER A 292 37.39 -6.98 7.61
N ARG A 293 37.11 -7.10 6.30
CA ARG A 293 36.53 -8.30 5.67
C ARG A 293 35.28 -8.77 6.41
N ILE A 294 35.11 -10.07 6.53
CA ILE A 294 33.95 -10.70 7.18
C ILE A 294 33.81 -10.30 8.66
N GLN A 295 34.92 -10.08 9.38
CA GLN A 295 34.88 -9.71 10.80
C GLN A 295 34.33 -8.29 11.01
N GLY A 296 34.65 -7.38 10.08
CA GLY A 296 34.04 -6.06 10.01
C GLY A 296 32.53 -6.16 9.84
N LEU A 297 32.06 -6.97 8.88
CA LEU A 297 30.63 -7.17 8.65
C LEU A 297 29.91 -7.76 9.87
N ILE A 298 30.51 -8.77 10.53
CA ILE A 298 29.93 -9.36 11.75
C ILE A 298 29.76 -8.28 12.81
N SER A 299 30.81 -7.53 13.11
CA SER A 299 30.81 -6.49 14.15
C SER A 299 29.80 -5.38 13.85
N THR A 300 29.72 -4.93 12.60
CA THR A 300 28.79 -3.89 12.15
C THR A 300 27.31 -4.34 12.20
N LEU A 301 27.04 -5.64 11.96
CA LEU A 301 25.68 -6.17 11.97
C LEU A 301 25.20 -6.64 13.36
N GLN A 302 26.10 -6.85 14.32
CA GLN A 302 25.75 -7.19 15.70
C GLN A 302 24.71 -6.24 16.33
N PRO A 303 24.87 -4.89 16.29
CA PRO A 303 23.93 -3.96 16.92
C PRO A 303 22.57 -3.86 16.21
N VAL A 304 22.37 -4.50 15.05
CA VAL A 304 21.10 -4.45 14.31
C VAL A 304 20.05 -5.33 15.01
N GLY A 305 19.27 -4.73 15.90
CA GLY A 305 18.35 -5.46 16.79
C GLY A 305 17.14 -6.13 16.13
N ARG A 306 16.75 -5.73 14.91
CA ARG A 306 15.59 -6.31 14.20
C ARG A 306 15.86 -7.65 13.50
N LEU A 307 17.11 -8.13 13.54
CA LEU A 307 17.53 -9.36 12.90
C LEU A 307 17.92 -10.40 13.96
N THR A 308 17.47 -11.63 13.77
CA THR A 308 17.95 -12.78 14.55
C THR A 308 19.41 -13.10 14.20
N ASP A 309 20.13 -13.83 15.06
CA ASP A 309 21.52 -14.20 14.79
C ASP A 309 21.67 -15.07 13.53
N GLY A 310 20.68 -15.92 13.25
CA GLY A 310 20.64 -16.70 12.00
C GLY A 310 20.48 -15.81 10.77
N GLU A 311 19.66 -14.76 10.85
CA GLU A 311 19.48 -13.78 9.78
C GLU A 311 20.73 -12.91 9.60
N LYS A 312 21.38 -12.49 10.70
CA LYS A 312 22.66 -11.76 10.64
C LYS A 312 23.73 -12.62 9.96
N THR A 313 23.82 -13.90 10.31
CA THR A 313 24.78 -14.84 9.72
C THR A 313 24.55 -15.02 8.22
N GLU A 314 23.30 -15.19 7.80
CA GLU A 314 22.92 -15.24 6.37
C GLU A 314 23.30 -13.95 5.65
N LEU A 315 23.06 -12.80 6.26
CA LEU A 315 23.34 -11.50 5.67
C LEU A 315 24.85 -11.25 5.52
N VAL A 316 25.65 -11.63 6.52
CA VAL A 316 27.12 -11.61 6.45
C VAL A 316 27.61 -12.45 5.28
N ALA A 317 27.12 -13.69 5.15
CA ALA A 317 27.51 -14.59 4.06
C ALA A 317 27.14 -14.01 2.69
N LEU A 318 25.95 -13.42 2.57
CA LEU A 318 25.47 -12.81 1.33
C LEU A 318 26.31 -11.59 0.93
N LEU A 319 26.63 -10.71 1.89
CA LEU A 319 27.47 -9.52 1.66
C LEU A 319 28.90 -9.90 1.30
N ASP A 320 29.50 -10.83 2.04
CA ASP A 320 30.85 -11.32 1.79
C ASP A 320 30.98 -11.98 0.40
N SER A 321 29.98 -12.78 0.01
CA SER A 321 29.88 -13.35 -1.33
C SER A 321 29.69 -12.29 -2.43
N TYR A 322 28.99 -11.20 -2.13
CA TYR A 322 28.74 -10.13 -3.09
C TYR A 322 29.95 -9.21 -3.31
N PHE A 323 30.73 -8.97 -2.25
CA PHE A 323 31.90 -8.10 -2.31
C PHE A 323 33.18 -8.83 -2.75
N ASP A 324 33.28 -10.15 -2.55
CA ASP A 324 34.43 -10.94 -2.99
C ASP A 324 34.30 -11.36 -4.46
N PRO A 325 35.12 -10.85 -5.39
CA PRO A 325 35.06 -11.24 -6.80
C PRO A 325 35.39 -12.72 -7.04
N ASN A 326 36.01 -13.41 -6.07
CA ASN A 326 36.34 -14.83 -6.17
C ASN A 326 35.21 -15.74 -5.69
N LYS A 327 34.16 -15.19 -5.05
CA LYS A 327 33.04 -15.96 -4.56
C LYS A 327 31.88 -15.92 -5.54
N ILE A 328 31.18 -17.05 -5.64
CA ILE A 328 29.96 -17.14 -6.43
C ILE A 328 28.83 -16.51 -5.63
N ALA A 329 28.04 -15.65 -6.26
CA ALA A 329 26.86 -15.03 -5.66
C ALA A 329 25.92 -16.07 -5.05
N ILE A 330 25.66 -15.97 -3.74
CA ILE A 330 24.74 -16.84 -3.02
C ILE A 330 23.32 -16.64 -3.56
N LYS A 331 22.70 -17.75 -3.99
CA LYS A 331 21.29 -17.79 -4.35
C LYS A 331 20.48 -18.19 -3.12
N PRO A 332 19.33 -17.57 -2.87
CA PRO A 332 18.49 -17.94 -1.75
C PRO A 332 17.99 -19.38 -1.92
N MET A 333 18.11 -20.18 -0.86
CA MET A 333 17.67 -21.57 -0.88
C MET A 333 16.15 -21.61 -1.05
N ILE A 334 15.69 -22.22 -2.14
CA ILE A 334 14.31 -22.64 -2.26
C ILE A 334 14.25 -23.93 -1.45
N LYS A 335 13.65 -23.90 -0.25
CA LYS A 335 13.24 -25.15 0.38
C LYS A 335 12.19 -25.72 -0.54
N GLU A 336 12.58 -26.69 -1.38
CA GLU A 336 11.61 -27.54 -2.03
C GLU A 336 10.78 -28.13 -0.91
N HIS A 337 9.53 -27.71 -0.81
CA HIS A 337 8.56 -28.50 -0.10
C HIS A 337 8.60 -29.84 -0.81
N THR A 338 9.24 -30.83 -0.18
CA THR A 338 8.98 -32.23 -0.43
C THR A 338 7.50 -32.39 -0.18
N SER A 339 6.71 -32.10 -1.22
CA SER A 339 5.39 -32.61 -1.38
C SER A 339 5.62 -34.10 -1.42
N SER A 340 5.61 -34.71 -0.23
CA SER A 340 5.40 -36.13 -0.08
C SER A 340 4.14 -36.35 -0.90
N ARG A 341 4.33 -36.88 -2.11
CA ARG A 341 3.28 -37.54 -2.86
C ARG A 341 2.70 -38.50 -1.84
N ARG A 342 1.60 -38.11 -1.19
CA ARG A 342 0.60 -39.05 -0.71
C ARG A 342 0.17 -39.76 -1.97
N ARG A 343 0.94 -40.80 -2.31
CA ARG A 343 0.56 -41.83 -3.25
C ARG A 343 -0.80 -42.26 -2.74
N ARG A 344 -1.81 -41.83 -3.48
CA ARG A 344 -3.16 -42.36 -3.48
C ARG A 344 -2.99 -43.87 -3.46
N ALA A 345 -3.14 -44.48 -2.29
CA ALA A 345 -3.18 -45.92 -2.17
C ALA A 345 -4.38 -46.35 -3.01
N GLN A 346 -4.10 -46.91 -4.18
CA GLN A 346 -5.08 -47.59 -5.00
C GLN A 346 -5.62 -48.75 -4.17
N ASN A 347 -6.89 -48.67 -3.80
CA ASN A 347 -7.65 -49.85 -3.40
C ASN A 347 -7.63 -50.83 -4.58
N LYS A 348 -6.92 -51.94 -4.38
CA LYS A 348 -7.05 -53.17 -5.16
C LYS A 348 -8.13 -54.03 -4.51
N SER A 349 -9.27 -54.15 -5.17
CA SER A 349 -10.10 -55.36 -5.23
C SER A 349 -10.76 -55.33 -6.63
N LEU A 350 -10.29 -56.08 -7.64
CA LEU A 350 -10.62 -57.49 -7.90
C LEU A 350 -12.09 -57.77 -7.51
N ALA A 351 -13.03 -58.10 -8.40
CA ALA A 351 -12.91 -58.90 -9.63
C ALA A 351 -14.10 -58.71 -10.62
N SER A 352 -13.79 -58.96 -11.89
CA SER A 352 -14.56 -59.61 -12.98
C SER A 352 -16.00 -59.21 -13.34
N SER A 353 -16.13 -58.80 -14.60
CA SER A 353 -17.33 -58.65 -15.42
C SER A 353 -17.91 -59.99 -15.93
N ALA A 354 -19.26 -60.06 -15.98
CA ALA A 354 -20.14 -60.76 -16.95
C ALA A 354 -20.03 -62.30 -17.02
N THR A 355 -21.07 -63.14 -17.16
CA THR A 355 -22.37 -63.07 -17.87
C THR A 355 -23.25 -64.27 -17.46
N ARG A 356 -24.59 -64.05 -17.45
CA ARG A 356 -25.69 -64.90 -17.97
C ARG A 356 -26.17 -66.24 -17.31
N ASP A 357 -27.50 -66.29 -17.25
CA ASP A 357 -28.47 -67.39 -17.43
C ASP A 357 -28.91 -68.31 -16.26
N ALA A 358 -30.23 -68.24 -16.00
CA ALA A 358 -31.21 -69.30 -15.65
C ALA A 358 -32.16 -68.81 -14.52
N ASP A 359 -33.43 -68.44 -14.75
CA ASP A 359 -34.65 -69.22 -15.07
C ASP A 359 -35.49 -69.57 -13.81
N HIS A 360 -36.82 -69.52 -13.99
CA HIS A 360 -37.94 -69.96 -13.14
C HIS A 360 -38.48 -69.15 -11.91
N GLN A 361 -39.60 -68.45 -12.19
CA GLN A 361 -40.99 -68.60 -11.66
C GLN A 361 -41.33 -69.09 -10.22
N LEU A 362 -42.25 -68.32 -9.60
CA LEU A 362 -43.45 -68.70 -8.77
C LEU A 362 -43.16 -69.37 -7.39
N ASP A 363 -43.87 -69.13 -6.29
CA ASP A 363 -45.23 -68.61 -6.02
C ASP A 363 -45.37 -68.28 -4.51
N GLU A 364 -46.53 -67.73 -4.15
CA GLU A 364 -47.19 -67.70 -2.83
C GLU A 364 -47.08 -66.50 -1.84
N VAL A 365 -48.24 -66.27 -1.22
CA VAL A 365 -48.92 -65.12 -0.57
C VAL A 365 -49.79 -65.80 0.54
N PRO A 366 -50.38 -65.17 1.60
CA PRO A 366 -50.05 -64.04 2.50
C PRO A 366 -50.23 -64.51 4.00
N PRO A 367 -50.80 -63.83 5.05
CA PRO A 367 -51.88 -62.80 5.13
C PRO A 367 -51.64 -61.52 6.00
N SER A 368 -52.59 -60.61 5.77
CA SER A 368 -52.98 -59.28 6.28
C SER A 368 -53.08 -58.99 7.79
N ALA A 369 -53.12 -57.68 8.12
CA ALA A 369 -54.08 -56.94 8.98
C ALA A 369 -53.40 -55.68 9.58
N HIS A 370 -53.97 -54.47 9.77
CA HIS A 370 -55.23 -53.81 9.47
C HIS A 370 -55.05 -52.29 9.80
N THR A 371 -55.55 -51.42 8.90
CA THR A 371 -56.34 -50.16 9.08
C THR A 371 -55.91 -49.05 10.08
N SER A 372 -56.09 -47.73 9.85
CA SER A 372 -57.07 -46.97 9.06
C SER A 372 -56.71 -45.47 8.90
N THR A 373 -57.09 -44.92 7.73
CA THR A 373 -57.22 -43.53 7.24
C THR A 373 -58.49 -42.82 7.81
N PRO A 374 -58.93 -41.55 7.50
CA PRO A 374 -58.81 -40.83 6.19
C PRO A 374 -58.85 -39.26 6.11
N LYS A 375 -58.48 -38.77 4.90
CA LYS A 375 -59.02 -37.70 3.99
C LYS A 375 -59.66 -36.42 4.61
N GLY A 376 -59.53 -35.20 4.08
CA GLY A 376 -59.00 -34.62 2.84
C GLY A 376 -59.70 -33.26 2.58
N HIS A 377 -59.07 -32.29 1.90
CA HIS A 377 -59.73 -31.30 1.02
C HIS A 377 -58.71 -30.39 0.31
N GLU A 378 -59.02 -30.07 -0.95
CA GLU A 378 -58.34 -29.16 -1.87
C GLU A 378 -58.38 -27.69 -1.44
N SER A 379 -57.36 -26.89 -1.79
CA SER A 379 -57.45 -25.77 -2.76
C SER A 379 -56.24 -24.80 -2.71
N ASN A 380 -55.91 -24.30 -3.91
CA ASN A 380 -54.92 -23.30 -4.32
C ASN A 380 -54.48 -22.20 -3.32
N SER A 381 -53.19 -21.86 -3.33
CA SER A 381 -52.71 -20.52 -3.76
C SER A 381 -51.18 -20.44 -3.79
N GLU A 382 -50.69 -19.72 -4.80
CA GLU A 382 -49.30 -19.42 -5.10
C GLU A 382 -48.70 -18.46 -4.05
N HIS A 383 -47.48 -18.73 -3.55
CA HIS A 383 -46.45 -17.70 -3.44
C HIS A 383 -45.05 -18.29 -3.26
N ASN A 384 -44.13 -17.77 -4.06
CA ASN A 384 -42.72 -18.12 -4.15
C ASN A 384 -41.96 -17.73 -2.89
N ASP A 385 -41.46 -18.71 -2.15
CA ASP A 385 -40.30 -18.54 -1.26
C ASP A 385 -39.03 -18.93 -2.03
N SER A 386 -38.13 -17.96 -2.21
CA SER A 386 -36.73 -18.24 -2.52
C SER A 386 -35.86 -17.78 -1.36
N GLN A 387 -35.62 -18.73 -0.47
CA GLN A 387 -34.57 -18.69 0.54
C GLN A 387 -33.22 -18.46 -0.14
N ILE A 388 -32.51 -17.40 0.26
CA ILE A 388 -31.07 -17.26 0.03
C ILE A 388 -30.37 -17.42 1.37
N ASN A 389 -29.56 -18.47 1.43
CA ASN A 389 -28.74 -18.91 2.55
C ASN A 389 -27.90 -17.79 3.15
N THR A 390 -28.04 -17.61 4.46
CA THR A 390 -27.11 -16.89 5.32
C THR A 390 -25.89 -17.76 5.58
N SER A 391 -24.72 -17.28 5.15
CA SER A 391 -23.42 -17.79 5.61
C SER A 391 -22.80 -16.72 6.48
N ASN A 392 -22.68 -17.02 7.77
CA ASN A 392 -21.89 -16.25 8.74
C ASN A 392 -20.41 -16.46 8.43
N ASP A 393 -19.70 -15.42 8.02
CA ASP A 393 -18.25 -15.40 8.04
C ASP A 393 -17.76 -14.42 9.11
N ASN A 394 -17.04 -14.99 10.08
CA ASN A 394 -16.25 -14.30 11.09
C ASN A 394 -14.98 -13.74 10.44
N ASP A 395 -14.94 -12.45 10.18
CA ASP A 395 -13.73 -11.75 9.73
C ASP A 395 -12.81 -11.46 10.92
N ASN A 396 -11.77 -12.28 11.05
CA ASN A 396 -10.63 -12.05 11.92
C ASN A 396 -9.49 -11.49 11.06
N ASP A 397 -9.56 -10.20 10.75
CA ASP A 397 -8.54 -9.48 9.99
C ASP A 397 -7.31 -9.23 10.86
N ASN A 398 -6.33 -10.12 10.70
CA ASN A 398 -4.97 -9.91 11.18
C ASN A 398 -4.21 -9.16 10.07
N ASP A 399 -4.10 -7.84 10.22
CA ASP A 399 -3.35 -6.94 9.33
C ASP A 399 -1.87 -7.32 9.31
N ASN A 400 -1.50 -8.25 8.43
CA ASN A 400 -0.12 -8.55 8.09
C ASN A 400 0.19 -7.90 6.73
N ASP A 401 0.40 -6.59 6.76
CA ASP A 401 0.73 -5.73 5.61
C ASP A 401 2.00 -6.26 4.90
N ASN A 402 1.84 -6.92 3.75
CA ASN A 402 2.98 -7.26 2.90
C ASN A 402 2.64 -7.30 1.40
N ASP A 403 2.51 -6.12 0.81
CA ASP A 403 2.19 -5.97 -0.61
C ASP A 403 3.40 -5.74 -1.52
N ASN A 404 3.78 -6.86 -2.15
CA ASN A 404 4.49 -6.98 -3.42
C ASN A 404 3.61 -6.52 -4.62
N ASP A 405 4.04 -6.15 -5.82
CA ASP A 405 5.30 -6.34 -6.53
C ASP A 405 5.35 -5.52 -7.84
N ASN A 406 6.58 -5.27 -8.30
CA ASN A 406 7.06 -5.15 -9.70
C ASN A 406 6.59 -3.99 -10.61
N ASP A 407 7.47 -3.00 -10.81
CA ASP A 407 7.67 -2.36 -12.12
C ASP A 407 9.03 -2.80 -12.65
N ASN A 408 8.97 -3.47 -13.80
CA ASN A 408 10.10 -3.87 -14.62
C ASN A 408 10.03 -3.00 -15.88
N ASP A 409 10.24 -1.69 -15.73
CA ASP A 409 10.37 -0.76 -16.86
C ASP A 409 11.83 -0.35 -16.98
N ILE A 410 12.40 -0.75 -18.11
CA ILE A 410 13.68 -0.32 -18.64
C ILE A 410 13.52 1.17 -18.97
N ASN A 411 14.01 2.05 -18.11
CA ASN A 411 14.21 3.46 -18.46
C ASN A 411 15.40 3.54 -19.41
N ASN A 412 15.12 3.70 -20.70
CA ASN A 412 16.07 4.24 -21.65
C ASN A 412 15.69 5.72 -21.87
N GLU A 413 16.31 6.61 -21.11
CA GLU A 413 16.30 8.04 -21.41
C GLU A 413 17.20 8.25 -22.63
N ASN A 414 16.61 8.67 -23.75
CA ASN A 414 17.33 9.35 -24.82
C ASN A 414 16.47 10.51 -25.31
N THR A 415 16.97 11.70 -24.98
CA THR A 415 17.06 12.94 -25.77
C THR A 415 16.17 13.05 -27.02
N VAL A 416 15.28 14.05 -27.01
CA VAL A 416 14.64 14.57 -28.22
C VAL A 416 15.04 16.03 -28.35
N ASP A 417 15.81 16.32 -29.39
CA ASP A 417 15.82 17.62 -30.06
C ASP A 417 15.10 17.50 -31.41
N SER A 418 14.51 18.63 -31.79
CA SER A 418 13.64 19.00 -32.91
C SER A 418 14.15 18.65 -34.33
N ASP A 419 13.26 18.28 -35.28
CA ASP A 419 12.52 19.20 -36.16
C ASP A 419 11.89 18.54 -37.43
N THR A 420 10.71 19.06 -37.82
CA THR A 420 10.04 19.15 -39.15
C THR A 420 9.84 17.98 -40.14
N ALA A 421 8.54 17.73 -40.40
CA ALA A 421 7.82 17.79 -41.69
C ALA A 421 7.85 16.68 -42.79
N THR A 422 6.61 16.31 -43.19
CA THR A 422 6.11 15.82 -44.50
C THR A 422 6.32 14.38 -44.98
N GLY A 423 5.19 13.65 -45.09
CA GLY A 423 4.67 13.23 -46.40
C GLY A 423 4.95 11.81 -46.94
N LYS A 424 3.86 11.03 -47.07
CA LYS A 424 3.56 9.99 -48.09
C LYS A 424 4.18 8.57 -47.96
N ASN A 425 3.27 7.61 -47.79
CA ASN A 425 3.37 6.18 -48.18
C ASN A 425 3.61 6.04 -49.72
N PRO A 426 4.29 4.97 -50.21
CA PRO A 426 3.60 3.69 -50.46
C PRO A 426 4.43 2.38 -50.34
N LEU A 427 3.67 1.29 -50.11
CA LEU A 427 3.84 -0.14 -50.49
C LEU A 427 5.15 -0.60 -51.17
N ARG A 428 5.78 -1.67 -50.65
CA ARG A 428 5.85 -3.03 -51.27
C ARG A 428 6.82 -4.02 -50.58
N ARG A 429 6.37 -5.29 -50.58
CA ARG A 429 7.09 -6.59 -50.71
C ARG A 429 8.06 -7.10 -49.63
N SER A 430 7.56 -8.10 -48.89
CA SER A 430 8.06 -9.49 -48.76
C SER A 430 9.53 -9.81 -49.11
N THR A 431 10.25 -10.37 -48.12
CA THR A 431 10.94 -11.67 -48.23
C THR A 431 11.10 -12.34 -46.87
N ARG A 432 10.87 -13.64 -46.84
CA ARG A 432 11.14 -14.57 -45.72
C ARG A 432 12.64 -14.89 -45.63
N ARG A 433 12.99 -15.47 -44.46
CA ARG A 433 14.13 -16.38 -44.17
C ARG A 433 15.42 -15.61 -43.83
N ILE A 434 16.14 -15.87 -42.74
CA ILE A 434 16.71 -17.15 -42.29
C ILE A 434 17.02 -17.08 -40.79
N MET A 435 16.71 -18.14 -40.03
CA MET A 435 17.30 -18.41 -38.71
C MET A 435 18.67 -19.07 -38.91
N VAL A 436 19.72 -18.52 -38.30
CA VAL A 436 20.94 -19.26 -37.94
C VAL A 436 21.46 -18.76 -36.59
N SER A 437 21.60 -19.70 -35.67
CA SER A 437 22.55 -19.72 -34.54
C SER A 437 22.88 -21.22 -34.35
N PRO A 438 23.99 -21.64 -33.69
CA PRO A 438 25.04 -20.87 -33.03
C PRO A 438 26.48 -21.36 -33.37
N VAL A 439 27.52 -20.58 -33.02
CA VAL A 439 28.86 -21.14 -32.78
C VAL A 439 29.43 -20.54 -31.49
N LYS A 440 29.78 -21.44 -30.55
CA LYS A 440 30.59 -21.19 -29.37
C LYS A 440 32.07 -21.18 -29.76
N VAL A 441 32.86 -20.23 -29.25
CA VAL A 441 34.31 -20.40 -29.07
C VAL A 441 34.71 -19.88 -27.68
N SER A 442 35.68 -20.57 -27.10
CA SER A 442 36.13 -20.60 -25.71
C SER A 442 37.19 -19.52 -25.36
N GLN A 443 37.44 -19.48 -24.05
CA GLN A 443 38.34 -18.70 -23.18
C GLN A 443 39.79 -18.46 -23.63
N ASN A 444 40.35 -17.30 -23.21
CA ASN A 444 41.59 -17.06 -22.41
C ASN A 444 41.90 -15.54 -22.45
N GLY A 445 42.04 -14.79 -21.33
CA GLY A 445 43.27 -14.59 -20.52
C GLY A 445 44.38 -13.91 -21.34
N ALA A 446 45.02 -12.77 -21.02
CA ALA A 446 45.18 -11.96 -19.82
C ALA A 446 45.92 -10.63 -20.16
N VAL A 447 46.15 -9.80 -19.12
CA VAL A 447 47.21 -8.78 -18.92
C VAL A 447 46.91 -7.31 -19.26
N ALA A 448 47.17 -6.49 -18.23
CA ALA A 448 47.07 -5.05 -18.12
C ALA A 448 48.29 -4.32 -18.70
N ILE A 449 48.07 -3.11 -19.25
CA ILE A 449 49.05 -2.02 -19.27
C ILE A 449 48.28 -0.74 -18.98
N GLY A 450 48.66 -0.04 -17.90
CA GLY A 450 48.17 1.29 -17.58
C GLY A 450 49.07 2.37 -18.18
N GLN A 451 48.53 3.59 -18.29
CA GLN A 451 49.12 4.84 -17.76
C GLN A 451 48.16 6.04 -18.01
N PRO A 452 48.32 7.15 -17.27
CA PRO A 452 47.22 8.00 -16.81
C PRO A 452 47.01 9.27 -17.66
N LEU A 453 45.81 9.83 -17.60
CA LEU A 453 45.52 11.19 -18.05
C LEU A 453 45.64 12.17 -16.88
N GLN A 454 46.47 13.19 -17.11
CA GLN A 454 46.88 14.22 -16.17
C GLN A 454 45.74 15.18 -15.80
N GLU A 455 45.73 15.56 -14.53
CA GLU A 455 45.05 16.72 -13.99
C GLU A 455 45.63 18.00 -14.60
N ASN A 456 44.76 18.94 -14.98
CA ASN A 456 45.15 20.32 -15.25
C ASN A 456 44.30 21.24 -14.37
N ASN A 457 44.89 21.64 -13.24
CA ASN A 457 44.46 22.78 -12.44
C ASN A 457 45.02 24.06 -13.09
N GLN A 458 44.15 24.97 -13.51
CA GLN A 458 44.50 26.39 -13.57
C GLN A 458 43.46 27.22 -12.83
N ILE A 459 43.98 27.84 -11.78
CA ILE A 459 43.40 28.90 -10.97
C ILE A 459 43.56 30.21 -11.75
N SER A 460 42.46 30.93 -11.95
CA SER A 460 42.48 32.37 -12.25
C SER A 460 41.43 33.06 -11.38
N SER A 461 41.91 33.80 -10.39
CA SER A 461 41.13 34.75 -9.58
C SER A 461 40.75 36.00 -10.41
N PRO A 462 39.80 36.82 -9.93
CA PRO A 462 39.03 37.76 -10.76
C PRO A 462 39.66 39.16 -10.81
N ASN A 463 39.25 39.96 -11.79
CA ASN A 463 39.32 41.43 -11.71
C ASN A 463 38.23 42.06 -12.59
N ASN A 464 37.50 42.99 -11.95
CA ASN A 464 36.49 43.96 -12.44
C ASN A 464 35.13 43.47 -12.91
#